data_AF-A0A2N2S7K1-F1
#
_entry.id   AF-A0A2N2S7K1-F1
#
_cell.length_a   1.000
_cell.length_b   1.000
_cell.length_c   1.000
_cell.angle_alpha   90.00
_cell.angle_beta   90.00
_cell.angle_gamma   90.00
#
_symmetry.space_group_name_H-M   'P 1'
#
loop_
_entity.id
_entity.type
_entity.pdbx_description
1 polymer ?
#
loop_
_entity_poly.entity_id
_entity_poly.type
_entity_poly.pdbx_seq_one_letter_code
_entity_poly.pdbx_strand_id
1 'polypeptide(L)'
;MKISFLGGGNMAAALIGGMVERGFARDDIQVIELSEANRAQLSDRFGVRATAAADAQALACDVLVLAVKPQQMKAALAPLAGRLAGQLVISIAAGLRLADLGRWLGADGQPYTRMVRCMPNTPALIGAGVTGLFADPSVDAA
;
A
#
# COMPACT_ATOMS: atom_id res chain seq x y z
N MET A 1 -1.19 -14.64 2.64
CA MET A 1 -1.86 -13.50 1.97
C MET A 1 -0.78 -12.48 1.73
N LYS A 2 -0.44 -12.20 0.47
CA LYS A 2 0.68 -11.35 0.08
C LYS A 2 0.27 -9.88 0.02
N ILE A 3 1.05 -9.01 0.66
CA ILE A 3 0.75 -7.61 0.82
C ILE A 3 1.95 -6.78 0.38
N SER A 4 1.72 -5.92 -0.60
CA SER A 4 2.72 -4.97 -1.09
C SER A 4 2.39 -3.57 -0.61
N PHE A 5 3.38 -2.84 -0.11
CA PHE A 5 3.27 -1.42 0.23
C PHE A 5 3.95 -0.58 -0.84
N LEU A 6 3.25 0.40 -1.40
CA LEU A 6 3.84 1.48 -2.18
C LEU A 6 4.16 2.64 -1.24
N GLY A 7 5.44 2.79 -0.88
CA GLY A 7 5.93 3.72 0.13
C GLY A 7 6.24 3.03 1.47
N GLY A 8 7.38 3.37 2.04
CA GLY A 8 7.95 2.78 3.26
C GLY A 8 8.10 3.76 4.42
N GLY A 9 7.34 4.85 4.43
CA GLY A 9 7.40 5.86 5.49
C GLY A 9 6.83 5.39 6.83
N ASN A 10 6.80 6.30 7.82
CA ASN A 10 6.41 5.99 9.21
C ASN A 10 5.10 5.21 9.35
N MET A 11 4.05 5.56 8.59
CA MET A 11 2.77 4.86 8.69
C MET A 11 2.82 3.46 8.08
N ALA A 12 3.53 3.26 6.97
CA ALA A 12 3.77 1.93 6.42
C ALA A 12 4.54 1.07 7.44
N ALA A 13 5.62 1.61 8.01
CA ALA A 13 6.40 0.94 9.05
C ALA A 13 5.56 0.59 10.29
N ALA A 14 4.62 1.45 10.71
CA ALA A 14 3.70 1.17 11.81
C ALA A 14 2.83 -0.06 11.53
N LEU A 15 2.21 -0.08 10.34
CA LEU A 15 1.34 -1.17 9.90
C LEU A 15 2.12 -2.47 9.74
N ILE A 16 3.27 -2.42 9.06
CA ILE A 16 4.15 -3.57 8.88
C ILE A 16 4.60 -4.13 10.24
N GLY A 17 5.03 -3.27 11.17
CA GLY A 17 5.42 -3.69 12.52
C GLY A 17 4.28 -4.41 13.24
N GLY A 18 3.09 -3.80 13.28
CA GLY A 18 1.93 -4.42 13.91
C GLY A 18 1.47 -5.73 13.24
N MET A 19 1.66 -5.87 11.92
CA MET A 19 1.37 -7.12 11.21
C MET A 19 2.37 -8.22 11.56
N VAL A 20 3.66 -7.92 11.57
CA VAL A 20 4.72 -8.86 11.94
C VAL A 20 4.55 -9.30 13.40
N GLU A 21 4.26 -8.38 14.32
CA GLU A 21 3.97 -8.68 15.73
C GLU A 21 2.76 -9.60 15.90
N ARG A 22 1.76 -9.51 15.01
CA ARG A 22 0.58 -10.38 14.98
C ARG A 22 0.81 -11.71 14.24
N GLY A 23 2.04 -12.01 13.83
CA GLY A 23 2.42 -13.29 13.24
C GLY A 23 2.25 -13.40 11.73
N PHE A 24 2.09 -12.28 11.01
CA PHE A 24 2.15 -12.33 9.55
C PHE A 24 3.54 -12.78 9.09
N ALA A 25 3.59 -13.67 8.10
CA ALA A 25 4.85 -14.11 7.51
C ALA A 25 5.55 -12.93 6.84
N ARG A 26 6.84 -12.73 7.15
CA ARG A 26 7.63 -11.62 6.62
C ARG A 26 7.78 -11.69 5.10
N ASP A 27 7.87 -12.92 4.57
CA ASP A 27 7.95 -13.19 3.12
C ASP A 27 6.65 -12.86 2.37
N ASP A 28 5.54 -12.75 3.09
CA ASP A 28 4.25 -12.30 2.54
C ASP A 28 4.13 -10.75 2.55
N ILE A 29 5.09 -10.03 3.12
CA ILE A 29 5.08 -8.56 3.18
C ILE A 29 6.26 -8.01 2.37
N GLN A 30 5.98 -7.05 1.49
CA GLN A 30 7.01 -6.37 0.71
C GLN A 30 6.72 -4.88 0.54
N VAL A 31 7.77 -4.09 0.28
CA VAL A 31 7.71 -2.63 0.22
C VAL A 31 8.44 -2.10 -1.00
N ILE A 32 7.80 -1.21 -1.75
CA ILE A 32 8.40 -0.40 -2.79
C ILE A 32 8.73 0.96 -2.18
N GLU A 33 10.01 1.27 -2.01
CA GLU A 33 10.48 2.50 -1.34
C GLU A 33 11.71 3.06 -2.08
N LEU A 34 11.68 4.34 -2.44
CA LEU A 34 12.72 4.99 -3.27
C LEU A 34 14.00 5.29 -2.47
N SER A 35 13.89 5.59 -1.19
CA SER A 35 15.03 5.87 -0.31
C SER A 35 15.75 4.58 0.08
N GLU A 36 17.04 4.49 -0.27
CA GLU A 36 17.89 3.35 0.13
C GLU A 36 17.98 3.18 1.64
N ALA A 37 18.15 4.28 2.37
CA ALA A 37 18.20 4.26 3.83
C ALA A 37 16.90 3.71 4.44
N ASN A 38 15.73 4.11 3.90
CA ASN A 38 14.45 3.59 4.38
C ASN A 38 14.27 2.12 4.03
N ARG A 39 14.69 1.68 2.83
CA ARG A 39 14.68 0.26 2.45
C ARG A 39 15.50 -0.58 3.43
N ALA A 40 16.74 -0.16 3.71
CA ALA A 40 17.61 -0.84 4.67
C ALA A 40 16.94 -0.91 6.06
N GLN A 41 16.41 0.21 6.55
CA GLN A 41 15.72 0.25 7.85
C GLN A 41 14.52 -0.72 7.91
N LEU A 42 13.71 -0.82 6.84
CA LEU A 42 12.56 -1.72 6.79
C LEU A 42 13.00 -3.19 6.79
N SER A 43 14.00 -3.52 5.99
CA SER A 43 14.58 -4.86 5.93
C SER A 43 15.19 -5.25 7.28
N ASP A 44 16.00 -4.39 7.89
CA ASP A 44 16.69 -4.68 9.15
C ASP A 44 15.71 -4.81 10.31
N ARG A 45 14.73 -3.90 10.39
CA ARG A 45 13.79 -3.85 11.51
C ARG A 45 12.73 -4.95 11.45
N PHE A 46 12.19 -5.24 10.25
CA PHE A 46 11.04 -6.13 10.11
C PHE A 46 11.36 -7.43 9.36
N GLY A 47 12.53 -7.54 8.73
CA GLY A 47 12.90 -8.68 7.88
C GLY A 47 12.05 -8.81 6.63
N VAL A 48 11.47 -7.71 6.14
CA VAL A 48 10.61 -7.70 4.94
C VAL A 48 11.41 -7.36 3.69
N ARG A 49 10.95 -7.81 2.53
CA ARG A 49 11.56 -7.46 1.25
C ARG A 49 11.28 -6.00 0.90
N ALA A 50 12.32 -5.20 0.65
CA ALA A 50 12.18 -3.81 0.19
C ALA A 50 12.92 -3.56 -1.13
N THR A 51 12.23 -3.02 -2.14
CA THR A 51 12.76 -2.75 -3.49
C THR A 51 12.62 -1.27 -3.88
N ALA A 52 13.49 -0.80 -4.78
CA ALA A 52 13.45 0.59 -5.25
C ALA A 52 12.31 0.88 -6.24
N ALA A 53 11.77 -0.17 -6.88
CA ALA A 53 10.72 -0.06 -7.89
C ALA A 53 9.80 -1.29 -7.86
N ALA A 54 8.61 -1.12 -8.45
CA ALA A 54 7.65 -2.21 -8.62
C ALA A 54 8.16 -3.21 -9.68
N ASP A 55 8.50 -4.42 -9.23
CA ASP A 55 8.83 -5.56 -10.07
C ASP A 55 7.70 -6.59 -10.12
N ALA A 56 7.89 -7.68 -10.88
CA ALA A 56 6.89 -8.72 -11.04
C ALA A 56 6.45 -9.33 -9.69
N GLN A 57 7.39 -9.51 -8.75
CA GLN A 57 7.09 -10.05 -7.42
C GLN A 57 6.29 -9.04 -6.59
N ALA A 58 6.65 -7.75 -6.65
CA ALA A 58 5.91 -6.66 -6.00
C ALA A 58 4.46 -6.57 -6.47
N LEU A 59 4.20 -6.85 -7.75
CA LEU A 59 2.85 -6.86 -8.32
C LEU A 59 2.11 -8.18 -8.08
N ALA A 60 2.82 -9.29 -7.87
CA ALA A 60 2.24 -10.59 -7.53
C ALA A 60 1.82 -10.65 -6.03
N CYS A 61 0.89 -9.78 -5.65
CA CYS A 61 0.30 -9.69 -4.31
C CYS A 61 -1.23 -9.80 -4.35
N ASP A 62 -1.84 -10.05 -3.20
CA ASP A 62 -3.29 -10.05 -3.03
C ASP A 62 -3.80 -8.62 -2.74
N VAL A 63 -2.99 -7.84 -2.00
CA VAL A 63 -3.30 -6.48 -1.55
C VAL A 63 -2.15 -5.53 -1.86
N LEU A 64 -2.47 -4.37 -2.44
CA LEU A 64 -1.54 -3.25 -2.64
C LEU A 64 -1.95 -2.07 -1.73
N VAL A 65 -1.12 -1.73 -0.76
CA VAL A 65 -1.32 -0.60 0.15
C VAL A 65 -0.60 0.64 -0.37
N LEU A 66 -1.33 1.72 -0.64
CA LEU A 66 -0.79 3.00 -1.09
C LEU A 66 -0.45 3.88 0.13
N ALA A 67 0.84 3.97 0.44
CA ALA A 67 1.40 4.60 1.64
C ALA A 67 2.38 5.76 1.34
N VAL A 68 2.40 6.26 0.11
CA VAL A 68 3.14 7.48 -0.26
C VAL A 68 2.35 8.75 0.08
N LYS A 69 3.06 9.89 0.18
CA LYS A 69 2.43 11.19 0.42
C LYS A 69 1.48 11.58 -0.73
N PRO A 70 0.36 12.26 -0.45
CA PRO A 70 -0.62 12.62 -1.48
C PRO A 70 -0.05 13.36 -2.69
N GLN A 71 0.92 14.26 -2.46
CA GLN A 71 1.57 15.07 -3.49
C GLN A 71 2.42 14.23 -4.45
N GLN A 72 2.86 13.04 -4.01
CA GLN A 72 3.72 12.14 -4.79
C GLN A 72 2.91 11.00 -5.42
N MET A 73 1.65 10.82 -5.03
CA MET A 73 0.84 9.65 -5.37
C MET A 73 0.71 9.45 -6.89
N LYS A 74 0.36 10.50 -7.64
CA LYS A 74 0.17 10.39 -9.10
C LYS A 74 1.43 9.87 -9.80
N ALA A 75 2.60 10.40 -9.44
CA ALA A 75 3.87 9.97 -10.00
C ALA A 75 4.24 8.54 -9.55
N ALA A 76 3.95 8.20 -8.30
CA ALA A 76 4.21 6.86 -7.76
C ALA A 76 3.32 5.77 -8.40
N LEU A 77 2.08 6.10 -8.79
CA LEU A 77 1.17 5.16 -9.46
C LEU A 77 1.43 5.00 -10.95
N ALA A 78 2.04 6.00 -11.61
CA ALA A 78 2.24 5.97 -13.06
C ALA A 78 2.96 4.69 -13.57
N PRO A 79 3.99 4.15 -12.90
CA PRO A 79 4.62 2.89 -13.32
C PRO A 79 3.75 1.63 -13.10
N LEU A 80 2.66 1.73 -12.34
CA LEU A 80 1.73 0.63 -12.04
C LEU A 80 0.44 0.71 -12.87
N ALA A 81 0.20 1.81 -13.57
CA ALA A 81 -1.03 2.05 -14.31
C ALA A 81 -1.33 0.91 -15.30
N GLY A 82 -2.52 0.32 -15.21
CA GLY A 82 -2.96 -0.79 -16.07
C GLY A 82 -2.24 -2.13 -15.86
N ARG A 83 -1.36 -2.26 -14.84
CA ARG A 83 -0.59 -3.49 -14.57
C ARG A 83 -1.16 -4.35 -13.45
N LEU A 84 -2.21 -3.88 -12.78
CA LEU A 84 -2.90 -4.64 -11.74
C LEU A 84 -3.85 -5.65 -12.38
N ALA A 85 -3.90 -6.85 -11.81
CA ALA A 85 -4.66 -7.99 -12.30
C ALA A 85 -5.92 -8.29 -11.47
N GLY A 86 -6.21 -7.49 -10.44
CA GLY A 86 -7.38 -7.67 -9.55
C GLY A 86 -7.09 -7.55 -8.05
N GLN A 87 -5.88 -7.13 -7.67
CA GLN A 87 -5.46 -6.92 -6.28
C GLN A 87 -6.41 -5.95 -5.56
N LEU A 88 -6.66 -6.16 -4.27
CA LEU A 88 -7.34 -5.14 -3.48
C LEU A 88 -6.39 -3.96 -3.28
N VAL A 89 -6.80 -2.75 -3.67
CA VAL A 89 -5.98 -1.56 -3.43
C VAL A 89 -6.48 -0.83 -2.19
N ILE A 90 -5.61 -0.64 -1.20
CA ILE A 90 -5.93 0.06 0.04
C ILE A 90 -5.15 1.37 0.08
N SER A 91 -5.82 2.52 0.08
CA SER A 91 -5.15 3.81 0.23
C SER A 91 -5.20 4.30 1.67
N ILE A 92 -4.03 4.58 2.26
CA ILE A 92 -3.94 5.27 3.57
C ILE A 92 -3.61 6.77 3.41
N ALA A 93 -3.62 7.27 2.18
CA ALA A 93 -3.25 8.65 1.88
C ALA A 93 -4.40 9.62 2.19
N ALA A 94 -4.10 10.64 3.00
CA ALA A 94 -5.07 11.68 3.31
C ALA A 94 -5.43 12.53 2.08
N GLY A 95 -6.68 12.99 2.01
CA GLY A 95 -7.13 13.96 1.00
C GLY A 95 -7.28 13.46 -0.45
N LEU A 96 -7.00 12.19 -0.75
CA LEU A 96 -7.22 11.62 -2.09
C LEU A 96 -8.53 10.83 -2.16
N ARG A 97 -9.33 11.08 -3.20
CA ARG A 97 -10.58 10.35 -3.48
C ARG A 97 -10.26 9.06 -4.23
N LEU A 98 -11.07 8.01 -4.01
CA LEU A 98 -10.91 6.75 -4.76
C LEU A 98 -11.01 6.97 -6.27
N ALA A 99 -11.90 7.84 -6.74
CA ALA A 99 -12.03 8.18 -8.16
C ALA A 99 -10.73 8.75 -8.78
N ASP A 100 -9.97 9.57 -8.03
CA ASP A 100 -8.70 10.12 -8.53
C ASP A 100 -7.63 9.03 -8.60
N LEU A 101 -7.55 8.18 -7.57
CA LEU A 101 -6.62 7.06 -7.52
C LEU A 101 -6.91 6.03 -8.61
N GLY A 102 -8.19 5.65 -8.76
CA GLY A 102 -8.64 4.69 -9.75
C GLY A 102 -8.33 5.15 -11.18
N ARG A 103 -8.52 6.44 -11.47
CA ARG A 103 -8.14 7.03 -12.76
C ARG A 103 -6.63 6.99 -13.03
N TRP A 104 -5.78 7.15 -12.02
CA TRP A 104 -4.33 7.10 -12.20
C TRP A 104 -3.77 5.68 -12.28
N LEU A 105 -4.45 4.72 -11.63
CA LEU A 105 -4.00 3.34 -11.53
C LEU A 105 -4.60 2.42 -12.59
N GLY A 106 -5.75 2.79 -13.14
CA GLY A 106 -6.42 2.07 -14.23
C GLY A 106 -5.64 2.11 -15.54
N ALA A 107 -6.14 1.37 -16.53
CA ALA A 107 -5.68 1.46 -17.91
C ALA A 107 -6.38 2.63 -18.63
N ASP A 108 -5.91 2.99 -19.83
CA ASP A 108 -6.53 4.06 -20.62
C ASP A 108 -8.03 3.80 -20.84
N GLY A 109 -8.85 4.73 -20.34
CA GLY A 109 -10.32 4.64 -20.41
C GLY A 109 -10.98 3.68 -19.41
N GLN A 110 -10.21 2.96 -18.58
CA GLN A 110 -10.75 2.01 -17.60
C GLN A 110 -10.16 2.24 -16.20
N PRO A 111 -10.83 3.02 -15.33
CA PRO A 111 -10.35 3.28 -13.98
C PRO A 111 -10.33 2.00 -13.14
N TYR A 112 -9.36 1.88 -12.24
CA TYR A 112 -9.32 0.81 -11.26
C TYR A 112 -10.36 1.04 -10.16
N THR A 113 -11.19 0.05 -9.85
CA THR A 113 -12.33 0.22 -8.94
C THR A 113 -12.26 -0.60 -7.66
N ARG A 114 -11.50 -1.70 -7.63
CA ARG A 114 -11.39 -2.59 -6.46
C ARG A 114 -10.52 -1.97 -5.36
N MET A 115 -11.08 -0.95 -4.68
CA MET A 115 -10.35 -0.06 -3.81
C MET A 115 -11.05 0.20 -2.48
N VAL A 116 -10.25 0.31 -1.42
CA VAL A 116 -10.67 0.77 -0.10
C VAL A 116 -9.83 1.98 0.29
N ARG A 117 -10.46 2.99 0.86
CA ARG A 117 -9.79 4.10 1.51
C ARG A 117 -9.79 3.88 3.01
N CYS A 118 -8.62 4.07 3.59
CA CYS A 118 -8.37 4.00 5.01
C CYS A 118 -7.83 5.34 5.49
N MET A 119 -8.20 5.73 6.70
CA MET A 119 -7.62 6.90 7.36
C MET A 119 -7.12 6.49 8.76
N PRO A 120 -5.92 5.89 8.84
CA PRO A 120 -5.28 5.60 10.13
C PRO A 120 -4.76 6.90 10.77
N ASN A 121 -4.45 6.83 12.06
CA ASN A 121 -3.86 7.94 12.82
C ASN A 121 -2.53 7.53 13.48
N THR A 122 -1.78 8.50 14.01
CA THR A 122 -0.44 8.28 14.57
C THR A 122 -0.37 7.32 15.76
N PRO A 123 -1.39 7.18 16.64
CA PRO A 123 -1.41 6.14 17.66
C PRO A 123 -1.28 4.70 17.13
N ALA A 124 -1.47 4.46 15.83
CA ALA A 124 -1.15 3.16 15.21
C ALA A 124 0.34 2.75 15.40
N LEU A 125 1.25 3.72 15.55
CA LEU A 125 2.68 3.48 15.82
C LEU A 125 2.94 2.74 17.14
N ILE A 126 1.98 2.77 18.06
CA ILE A 126 2.03 2.11 19.37
C ILE A 126 0.88 1.10 19.55
N GLY A 127 0.23 0.68 18.47
CA GLY A 127 -0.86 -0.30 18.51
C GLY A 127 -2.20 0.22 19.04
N ALA A 128 -2.34 1.52 19.30
CA ALA A 128 -3.56 2.15 19.84
C ALA A 128 -4.31 2.99 18.79
N GLY A 129 -4.16 2.63 17.52
CA GLY A 129 -4.70 3.37 16.38
C GLY A 129 -6.21 3.24 16.22
N VAL A 130 -6.80 4.23 15.56
CA VAL A 130 -8.16 4.18 15.01
C VAL A 130 -8.06 4.38 13.50
N THR A 131 -8.82 3.60 12.74
CA THR A 131 -8.82 3.69 11.27
C THR A 131 -10.26 3.80 10.77
N GLY A 132 -10.58 4.91 10.11
CA GLY A 132 -11.81 5.02 9.34
C GLY A 132 -11.68 4.28 8.01
N LEU A 133 -12.73 3.59 7.58
CA LEU A 133 -12.75 2.80 6.35
C LEU A 133 -13.89 3.25 5.43
N PHE A 134 -13.63 3.28 4.13
CA PHE A 134 -14.61 3.49 3.08
C PHE A 134 -14.25 2.62 1.87
N ALA A 135 -15.15 1.74 1.45
CA ALA A 135 -14.93 0.87 0.29
C ALA A 135 -15.67 1.43 -0.94
N ASP A 136 -15.07 1.27 -2.12
CA ASP A 136 -15.78 1.44 -3.38
C ASP A 136 -16.93 0.42 -3.45
N PRO A 137 -18.12 0.75 -3.98
CA PRO A 137 -19.24 -0.18 -4.09
C PRO A 137 -18.94 -1.46 -4.90
N SER A 138 -17.90 -1.46 -5.73
CA SER A 138 -17.45 -2.63 -6.47
C SER A 138 -16.69 -3.66 -5.61
N VAL A 139 -16.34 -3.32 -4.36
CA VAL A 139 -15.70 -4.24 -3.42
C VAL A 139 -16.75 -5.09 -2.73
N ASP A 140 -16.64 -6.41 -2.87
CA ASP A 140 -17.50 -7.40 -2.24
C ASP A 140 -17.01 -7.83 -0.85
N ALA A 141 -17.92 -8.40 -0.06
CA ALA A 141 -17.57 -9.20 1.11
C ALA A 141 -17.25 -10.60 0.61
N ALA A 142 -15.98 -10.86 0.30
CA ALA A 142 -15.52 -12.21 -0.03
C ALA A 142 -15.85 -13.21 1.09
#